data_AF-A0A4P5YNE2-F1
#
_entry.id   AF-A0A4P5YNE2-F1
#
_cell.length_a   1.000
_cell.length_b   1.000
_cell.length_c   1.000
_cell.angle_alpha   90.00
_cell.angle_beta   90.00
_cell.angle_gamma   90.00
#
_symmetry.space_group_name_H-M   'P 1'
#
loop_
_entity.id
_entity.type
_entity.pdbx_description
1 polymer ?
#
loop_
_entity_poly.entity_id
_entity_poly.type
_entity_poly.pdbx_seq_one_letter_code
_entity_poly.pdbx_strand_id
1 'polypeptide(L)'
;MLLNPRPDMSTTHPLTTTTFELPGFRTVRSFGVVRGIVVRSRSVIGNLGASIQSLFGGNITIYTQLCEQARDDAFRQMLEHAAERGANAVVGVRYDATDIGPGITEVLCYGTAVFVENAPSGAGASGGAVVAA
;
A
#
# COMPACT_ATOMS: atom_id res chain seq x y z
N MET A 1 24.81 26.49 4.19
CA MET A 1 24.99 25.04 4.36
C MET A 1 23.88 24.54 5.27
N LEU A 2 22.65 24.46 4.74
CA LEU A 2 21.48 24.00 5.48
C LEU A 2 21.29 22.52 5.13
N LEU A 3 21.57 21.65 6.10
CA LEU A 3 21.23 20.23 6.02
C LEU A 3 19.71 20.13 5.96
N ASN A 4 19.19 19.75 4.80
CA ASN A 4 17.80 19.33 4.67
C ASN A 4 17.66 18.05 5.52
N PRO A 5 16.91 18.06 6.63
CA PRO A 5 16.73 16.84 7.40
C PRO A 5 16.08 15.79 6.47
N ARG A 6 16.70 14.61 6.38
CA ARG A 6 16.08 13.48 5.69
C ARG A 6 14.72 13.25 6.36
N PRO A 7 13.61 13.13 5.60
CA PRO A 7 12.34 12.77 6.20
C PRO A 7 12.55 11.46 6.96
N ASP A 8 12.20 11.52 8.24
CA ASP A 8 12.11 10.38 9.13
C ASP A 8 11.25 9.29 8.45
N MET A 9 11.87 8.15 8.15
CA MET A 9 11.26 6.97 7.52
C MET A 9 10.25 6.24 8.42
N SER A 10 9.97 6.74 9.63
CA SER A 10 9.00 6.17 10.56
C SER A 10 7.56 6.66 10.38
N THR A 11 7.32 7.64 9.49
CA THR A 11 5.98 8.24 9.25
C THR A 11 5.58 8.23 7.76
N THR A 12 5.96 7.21 6.98
CA THR A 12 5.80 7.20 5.51
C THR A 12 4.39 6.90 4.97
N HIS A 13 3.34 6.83 5.78
CA HIS A 13 1.98 6.59 5.26
C HIS A 13 1.11 7.78 4.79
N PRO A 14 1.45 9.09 4.96
CA PRO A 14 0.49 10.14 4.62
C PRO A 14 0.37 10.41 3.11
N LEU A 15 1.33 9.97 2.30
CA LEU A 15 1.36 10.23 0.85
C LEU A 15 1.13 8.97 0.01
N THR A 16 0.24 8.11 0.51
CA THR A 16 -0.33 7.01 -0.27
C THR A 16 -1.81 7.20 -0.50
N THR A 17 -2.28 6.96 -1.72
CA THR A 17 -3.69 7.14 -2.06
C THR A 17 -4.14 6.14 -3.13
N THR A 18 -5.43 5.83 -3.10
CA THR A 18 -6.10 5.07 -4.17
C THR A 18 -6.43 5.95 -5.37
N THR A 19 -6.43 7.28 -5.24
CA THR A 19 -6.53 8.23 -6.36
C THR A 19 -5.23 8.30 -7.15
N PHE A 20 -5.25 8.94 -8.32
CA PHE A 20 -4.02 9.15 -9.11
C PHE A 20 -3.30 10.47 -8.81
N GLU A 21 -3.93 11.33 -8.01
CA GLU A 21 -3.43 12.66 -7.64
C GLU A 21 -3.40 12.84 -6.12
N LEU A 22 -2.50 13.69 -5.64
CA LEU A 22 -2.35 14.10 -4.24
C LEU A 22 -2.60 15.61 -4.15
N PRO A 23 -3.81 16.06 -3.76
CA PRO A 23 -4.11 17.49 -3.64
C PRO A 23 -3.10 18.20 -2.71
N GLY A 24 -2.64 19.38 -3.13
CA GLY A 24 -1.60 20.13 -2.42
C GLY A 24 -0.17 19.65 -2.70
N PHE A 25 0.01 18.61 -3.52
CA PHE A 25 1.31 18.12 -3.94
C PHE A 25 1.44 18.10 -5.47
N ARG A 26 2.67 18.27 -5.95
CA ARG A 26 3.03 18.12 -7.37
C ARG A 26 4.00 16.97 -7.53
N THR A 27 3.67 16.03 -8.42
CA THR A 27 4.59 14.96 -8.84
C THR A 27 5.75 15.53 -9.65
N VAL A 28 6.98 15.28 -9.20
CA VAL A 28 8.21 15.72 -9.88
C VAL A 28 8.93 14.58 -10.59
N ARG A 29 8.70 13.33 -10.17
CA ARG A 29 9.26 12.13 -10.79
C ARG A 29 8.35 10.94 -10.57
N SER A 30 8.25 10.06 -11.56
CA SER A 30 7.64 8.74 -11.43
C SER A 30 8.72 7.65 -11.51
N PHE A 31 8.58 6.62 -10.69
CA PHE A 31 9.47 5.46 -10.63
C PHE A 31 8.80 4.17 -11.12
N GLY A 32 7.60 4.31 -11.69
CA GLY A 32 6.81 3.21 -12.21
C GLY A 32 6.17 2.35 -11.12
N VAL A 33 5.83 1.12 -11.50
CA VAL A 33 5.05 0.21 -10.66
C VAL A 33 5.86 -0.30 -9.47
N VAL A 34 5.24 -0.26 -8.30
CA VAL A 34 5.71 -0.90 -7.06
C VAL A 34 4.66 -1.88 -6.56
N ARG A 35 5.12 -2.86 -5.78
CA ARG A 35 4.30 -3.98 -5.31
C ARG A 35 4.82 -4.57 -4.02
N GLY A 36 3.91 -5.17 -3.25
CA GLY A 36 4.19 -6.09 -2.17
C GLY A 36 3.29 -7.32 -2.30
N ILE A 37 3.84 -8.51 -2.02
CA ILE A 37 3.14 -9.79 -2.22
C ILE A 37 3.23 -10.62 -0.94
N VAL A 38 2.08 -11.09 -0.49
CA VAL A 38 1.96 -11.96 0.67
C VAL A 38 1.18 -13.19 0.26
N VAL A 39 1.73 -14.37 0.51
CA VAL A 39 1.04 -15.64 0.27
C VAL A 39 0.72 -16.28 1.61
N ARG A 40 -0.55 -16.64 1.83
CA ARG A 40 -1.03 -17.28 3.06
C ARG A 40 -1.68 -18.62 2.75
N SER A 41 -1.39 -19.62 3.60
CA SER A 41 -2.03 -20.93 3.54
C SER A 41 -3.15 -21.03 4.58
N ARG A 42 -4.35 -21.40 4.13
CA ARG A 42 -5.53 -21.73 4.93
C ARG A 42 -5.28 -22.93 5.86
N SER A 43 -4.36 -23.83 5.50
CA SER A 43 -3.99 -24.99 6.35
C SER A 43 -3.21 -24.56 7.60
N VAL A 44 -2.41 -23.49 7.52
CA VAL A 44 -1.74 -22.88 8.70
C VAL A 44 -2.76 -22.10 9.54
N ILE A 45 -3.72 -21.46 8.88
CA ILE A 45 -4.82 -20.71 9.51
C ILE A 45 -5.76 -21.63 10.29
N GLY A 46 -6.06 -22.83 9.79
CA GLY A 46 -6.91 -23.82 10.46
C GLY A 46 -6.37 -24.26 11.82
N ASN A 47 -5.04 -24.44 11.95
CA ASN A 47 -4.39 -24.79 13.22
C ASN A 47 -4.50 -23.67 14.26
N LEU A 48 -4.48 -22.40 13.83
CA LEU A 48 -4.61 -21.24 14.72
C LEU A 48 -6.07 -20.98 15.12
N GLY A 49 -7.02 -21.17 14.19
CA GLY A 49 -8.47 -21.03 14.42
C GLY A 49 -9.04 -22.05 15.41
N ALA A 50 -8.52 -23.29 15.42
CA ALA A 50 -8.91 -24.32 16.39
C ALA A 50 -8.55 -23.96 17.84
N SER A 51 -7.52 -23.11 18.05
CA SER A 51 -7.03 -22.75 19.39
C SER A 51 -7.79 -21.56 20.02
N ILE A 52 -8.47 -20.74 19.21
CA ILE A 52 -9.15 -19.49 19.63
C ILE A 52 -10.69 -19.64 19.64
N GLN A 53 -11.23 -20.72 19.06
CA GLN A 53 -12.67 -21.03 19.02
C GLN A 53 -13.37 -21.08 20.39
N SER A 54 -12.63 -21.16 21.50
CA SER A 54 -13.19 -21.41 22.84
C SER A 54 -13.74 -20.17 23.57
N LEU A 55 -13.47 -18.94 23.13
CA LEU A 55 -13.77 -17.76 23.97
C LEU A 55 -14.91 -16.86 23.47
N PHE A 56 -14.98 -16.47 22.19
CA PHE A 56 -16.01 -15.51 21.72
C PHE A 56 -16.32 -15.66 20.21
N GLY A 57 -17.07 -16.71 19.84
CA GLY A 57 -17.82 -16.88 18.58
C GLY A 57 -17.30 -16.25 17.27
N GLY A 58 -16.04 -16.34 16.81
CA GLY A 58 -14.96 -17.30 17.07
C GLY A 58 -14.25 -17.64 15.75
N ASN A 59 -14.99 -17.65 14.62
CA ASN A 59 -14.45 -17.99 13.29
C ASN A 59 -14.39 -16.80 12.31
N ILE A 60 -15.41 -15.95 12.24
CA ILE A 60 -15.42 -14.81 11.30
C ILE A 60 -14.38 -13.75 11.70
N THR A 61 -14.28 -13.41 12.99
CA THR A 61 -13.35 -12.40 13.50
C THR A 61 -11.88 -12.78 13.25
N ILE A 62 -11.52 -14.05 13.40
CA ILE A 62 -10.14 -14.50 13.16
C ILE A 62 -9.78 -14.46 11.66
N TYR A 63 -10.71 -14.83 10.77
CA TYR A 63 -10.47 -14.68 9.33
C TYR A 63 -10.33 -13.22 8.91
N THR A 64 -11.15 -12.32 9.46
CA THR A 64 -10.99 -10.88 9.23
C THR A 64 -9.62 -10.40 9.68
N GLN A 65 -9.19 -10.73 10.90
CA GLN A 65 -7.86 -10.35 11.40
C GLN A 65 -6.71 -10.87 10.53
N LEU A 66 -6.82 -12.10 10.03
CA LEU A 66 -5.81 -12.67 9.14
C LEU A 66 -5.76 -11.96 7.78
N CYS A 67 -6.92 -11.59 7.25
CA CYS A 67 -7.01 -10.80 6.03
C CYS A 67 -6.41 -9.39 6.21
N GLU A 68 -6.71 -8.73 7.34
CA GLU A 68 -6.13 -7.43 7.68
C GLU A 68 -4.60 -7.52 7.80
N GLN A 69 -4.09 -8.51 8.53
CA GLN A 69 -2.65 -8.73 8.66
C GLN A 69 -1.98 -8.96 7.30
N ALA A 70 -2.57 -9.80 6.45
CA ALA A 70 -2.00 -10.08 5.13
C ALA A 70 -1.97 -8.83 4.24
N ARG A 71 -2.99 -7.97 4.33
CA ARG A 71 -3.02 -6.69 3.60
C ARG A 71 -2.00 -5.70 4.15
N ASP A 72 -1.87 -5.57 5.46
CA ASP A 72 -0.89 -4.70 6.09
C ASP A 72 0.55 -5.10 5.71
N ASP A 73 0.85 -6.40 5.76
CA ASP A 73 2.14 -6.93 5.33
C ASP A 73 2.43 -6.63 3.85
N ALA A 74 1.45 -6.83 2.97
CA ALA A 74 1.59 -6.54 1.55
C ALA A 74 1.77 -5.04 1.29
N PHE A 75 1.08 -4.19 2.06
CA PHE A 75 1.20 -2.74 1.99
C PHE A 75 2.58 -2.26 2.40
N ARG A 76 3.12 -2.78 3.51
CA ARG A 76 4.47 -2.45 3.98
C ARG A 76 5.52 -2.85 2.96
N GLN A 77 5.43 -4.05 2.38
CA GLN A 77 6.35 -4.45 1.31
C GLN A 77 6.26 -3.55 0.07
N MET A 78 5.05 -3.10 -0.32
CA MET A 78 4.89 -2.15 -1.42
C MET A 78 5.58 -0.81 -1.10
N LEU A 79 5.47 -0.33 0.13
CA LEU A 79 6.17 0.87 0.58
C LEU A 79 7.68 0.71 0.59
N GLU A 80 8.18 -0.41 1.10
CA GLU A 80 9.62 -0.71 1.13
C GLU A 80 10.18 -0.71 -0.30
N HIS A 81 9.50 -1.37 -1.23
CA HIS A 81 9.85 -1.34 -2.64
C HIS A 81 9.79 0.07 -3.26
N ALA A 82 8.85 0.93 -2.83
CA ALA A 82 8.82 2.33 -3.23
C ALA A 82 10.01 3.14 -2.68
N ALA A 83 10.35 2.92 -1.41
CA ALA A 83 11.46 3.57 -0.74
C ALA A 83 12.81 3.16 -1.37
N GLU A 84 12.98 1.88 -1.72
CA GLU A 84 14.16 1.38 -2.45
C GLU A 84 14.36 2.08 -3.81
N ARG A 85 13.27 2.50 -4.45
CA ARG A 85 13.31 3.28 -5.70
C ARG A 85 13.51 4.78 -5.48
N GLY A 86 13.57 5.24 -4.24
CA GLY A 86 13.71 6.65 -3.87
C GLY A 86 12.42 7.45 -3.96
N ALA A 87 11.25 6.80 -3.98
CA ALA A 87 9.97 7.46 -3.94
C ALA A 87 9.60 7.90 -2.52
N ASN A 88 8.79 8.96 -2.40
CA ASN A 88 8.23 9.43 -1.13
C ASN A 88 6.69 9.32 -1.07
N ALA A 89 6.07 8.80 -2.14
CA ALA A 89 4.64 8.66 -2.27
C ALA A 89 4.27 7.50 -3.22
N VAL A 90 3.06 6.94 -3.05
CA VAL A 90 2.48 5.93 -3.96
C VAL A 90 1.04 6.31 -4.30
N VAL A 91 0.75 6.49 -5.58
CA VAL A 91 -0.59 6.80 -6.08
C VAL A 91 -1.21 5.60 -6.79
N GLY A 92 -2.53 5.59 -6.92
CA GLY A 92 -3.25 4.52 -7.60
C GLY A 92 -3.15 3.18 -6.87
N VAL A 93 -3.03 3.19 -5.54
CA VAL A 93 -2.88 1.97 -4.74
C VAL A 93 -4.10 1.07 -4.91
N ARG A 94 -3.86 -0.21 -5.17
CA ARG A 94 -4.88 -1.26 -5.31
C ARG A 94 -4.45 -2.51 -4.55
N TYR A 95 -5.45 -3.29 -4.18
CA TYR A 95 -5.27 -4.65 -3.69
C TYR A 95 -5.90 -5.62 -4.66
N ASP A 96 -5.25 -6.77 -4.82
CA ASP A 96 -5.83 -7.96 -5.42
C ASP A 96 -5.65 -9.13 -4.45
N ALA A 97 -6.57 -10.09 -4.51
CA ALA A 97 -6.48 -11.32 -3.75
C ALA A 97 -6.88 -12.50 -4.64
N THR A 98 -5.95 -13.42 -4.87
CA THR A 98 -6.14 -14.54 -5.80
C THR A 98 -5.87 -15.85 -5.10
N ASP A 99 -6.77 -16.82 -5.30
CA ASP A 99 -6.52 -18.20 -4.89
C ASP A 99 -5.59 -18.86 -5.92
N ILE A 100 -4.33 -19.08 -5.54
CA ILE A 100 -3.28 -19.62 -6.42
C ILE A 100 -3.11 -21.14 -6.28
N GLY A 101 -3.87 -21.76 -5.36
CA GLY A 101 -3.89 -23.20 -5.15
C GLY A 101 -4.84 -23.62 -4.04
N PRO A 102 -5.05 -24.92 -3.80
CA PRO A 102 -5.94 -25.42 -2.76
C PRO A 102 -5.56 -24.88 -1.38
N GLY A 103 -6.39 -23.98 -0.85
CA GLY A 103 -6.14 -23.36 0.45
C GLY A 103 -4.93 -22.43 0.47
N ILE A 104 -4.50 -21.88 -0.67
CA ILE A 104 -3.41 -20.90 -0.74
C ILE A 104 -3.95 -19.64 -1.43
N THR A 105 -3.87 -18.52 -0.72
CA THR A 105 -4.33 -17.22 -1.21
C THR A 105 -3.15 -16.26 -1.25
N GLU A 106 -2.95 -15.62 -2.39
CA GLU A 106 -2.06 -14.48 -2.58
C GLU A 106 -2.83 -13.19 -2.30
N VAL A 107 -2.18 -12.26 -1.60
CA VAL A 107 -2.59 -10.86 -1.48
C VAL A 107 -1.50 -10.01 -2.12
N LEU A 108 -1.87 -9.29 -3.17
CA LEU A 108 -1.01 -8.36 -3.90
C LEU A 108 -1.46 -6.94 -3.58
N CYS A 109 -0.54 -6.10 -3.13
CA CYS A 109 -0.73 -4.64 -3.05
C CYS A 109 0.18 -3.98 -4.09
N TYR A 110 -0.35 -3.07 -4.90
CA TYR A 110 0.44 -2.40 -5.94
C TYR A 110 -0.03 -0.97 -6.21
N GLY A 111 0.84 -0.19 -6.84
CA GLY A 111 0.57 1.18 -7.25
C GLY A 111 1.72 1.79 -8.04
N THR A 112 1.68 3.10 -8.26
CA THR A 112 2.74 3.86 -8.94
C THR A 112 3.54 4.67 -7.94
N ALA A 113 4.83 4.38 -7.84
CA ALA A 113 5.75 5.11 -6.97
C ALA A 113 6.15 6.44 -7.60
N VAL A 114 6.05 7.52 -6.82
CA VAL A 114 6.33 8.89 -7.27
C VAL A 114 7.14 9.66 -6.22
N PHE A 115 7.88 10.66 -6.68
CA PHE A 115 8.39 11.72 -5.82
C PHE A 115 7.47 12.93 -5.96
N VAL A 116 6.98 13.46 -4.85
CA VAL A 116 6.17 14.67 -4.81
C VAL A 116 6.79 15.76 -3.94
N GLU A 117 6.48 17.00 -4.26
CA GLU A 117 6.80 18.19 -3.48
C GLU A 117 5.51 18.96 -3.16
N ASN A 118 5.51 19.78 -2.10
CA ASN A 118 4.38 20.68 -1.83
C ASN A 118 4.14 21.60 -3.03
N ALA A 119 2.90 21.65 -3.51
CA ALA A 119 2.50 22.63 -4.50
C ALA A 119 2.52 24.03 -3.85
N PRO A 120 3.07 25.06 -4.50
CA PRO A 120 3.09 26.40 -3.94
C PRO A 120 1.64 26.87 -3.67
N SER A 121 1.38 27.33 -2.46
CA SER A 121 0.11 27.92 -2.03
C SER A 121 -0.19 29.17 -2.86
N GLY A 122 -0.86 29.00 -4.01
CA GLY A 122 -1.13 30.09 -4.96
C GLY A 122 -1.24 29.67 -6.43
N ALA A 123 -0.86 28.45 -6.80
CA ALA A 123 -1.17 27.92 -8.13
C ALA A 123 -2.62 27.42 -8.14
N GLY A 124 -3.55 28.32 -8.48
CA GLY A 124 -4.95 27.97 -8.72
C GLY A 124 -5.07 26.81 -9.71
N ALA A 125 -6.09 26.00 -9.51
CA ALA A 125 -6.48 24.91 -10.40
C ALA A 125 -6.55 25.40 -11.85
N SER A 126 -5.56 25.05 -12.66
CA SER A 126 -5.63 25.15 -14.12
C SER A 126 -4.89 23.98 -14.77
N GLY A 127 -5.69 23.01 -15.23
CA GLY A 127 -5.43 22.28 -16.47
C GLY A 127 -4.41 21.14 -16.45
N GLY A 128 -4.92 19.91 -16.37
CA GLY A 128 -4.21 18.70 -16.81
C GLY A 128 -5.18 17.79 -17.54
N ALA A 129 -5.16 17.85 -18.88
CA ALA A 129 -6.10 17.22 -19.77
C ALA A 129 -6.08 15.69 -19.68
N VAL A 130 -7.28 15.11 -19.75
CA VAL A 130 -7.51 13.76 -20.27
C VAL A 130 -6.87 13.69 -21.65
N VAL A 131 -5.76 12.98 -21.78
CA VAL A 131 -5.29 12.50 -23.09
C VAL A 131 -5.66 11.04 -23.17
N ALA A 132 -6.79 10.79 -23.81
CA ALA A 132 -7.12 9.50 -24.38
C ALA A 132 -6.14 9.20 -25.51
N ALA A 133 -5.53 8.02 -25.45
CA ALA A 133 -5.03 7.25 -26.59
C ALA A 133 -4.99 5.78 -26.18
#